data_AF-A0A401QCD8-F1
#
_entry.id   AF-A0A401QCD8-F1
#
_cell.length_a   1.000
_cell.length_b   1.000
_cell.length_c   1.000
_cell.angle_alpha   90.00
_cell.angle_beta   90.00
_cell.angle_gamma   90.00
#
_symmetry.space_group_name_H-M   'P 1'
#
loop_
_entity.id
_entity.type
_entity.pdbx_description
1 polymer ?
#
loop_
_entity_poly.entity_id
_entity_poly.type
_entity_poly.pdbx_seq_one_letter_code
_entity_poly.pdbx_strand_id
1 'polypeptide(L)'
;MEAKAVDNGSFFNSSSLVNFPDTDLLQQYKSFFILLYCSLVAVACVGNIFLIGCIALDKKLHNATNFFIGNLSVADLLMCLTCAPLTLSYALELRGWLFGKFMCHFVSLMQSATVYVSVLSLTAIAVDRYIVVAYPIHQRITFYWFGLIIAAIWVVSLALACPATIQTRYQELNVVDFKACGESWPSLEAQRLAYSCVILLLSYMLPLCAVTISYCAITAHLKKRNSVGRNHGKWSKDKRKTFVLLVISVVVFAICWLPLQILNLIIDVDIDLSILNYRYIKVLHLSCHWVAMSSSCYNPFIYASLHQKFHLHLEGYVRHRKRNSSFLSSVSSPLHVPAAEMGNQPCSP
;
A
#
# COMPACT_ATOMS: atom_id res chain seq x y z
N MET A 1 73.37 -0.28 -24.33
CA MET A 1 72.75 -1.12 -25.37
C MET A 1 71.35 -1.46 -24.87
N GLU A 2 70.46 -0.48 -24.86
CA GLU A 2 69.50 -0.19 -25.94
C GLU A 2 68.47 -1.32 -26.12
N ALA A 3 67.34 -1.17 -25.43
CA ALA A 3 66.07 -1.76 -25.85
C ALA A 3 65.18 -0.61 -26.35
N LYS A 4 64.80 -0.70 -27.62
CA LYS A 4 64.06 0.30 -28.39
C LYS A 4 62.70 0.62 -27.78
N ALA A 5 62.39 1.90 -27.77
CA ALA A 5 61.05 2.46 -27.64
C ALA A 5 60.15 2.04 -28.81
N VAL A 6 58.90 1.71 -28.50
CA VAL A 6 57.76 1.85 -29.42
C VAL A 6 56.74 2.71 -28.69
N ASP A 7 56.82 3.99 -28.98
CA ASP A 7 55.74 4.94 -28.76
C ASP A 7 54.81 4.87 -29.98
N ASN A 8 53.52 4.73 -29.75
CA ASN A 8 52.49 5.05 -30.72
C ASN A 8 51.21 5.34 -29.94
N GLY A 9 51.10 6.58 -29.49
CA GLY A 9 49.86 7.17 -29.04
C GLY A 9 48.79 7.11 -30.11
N SER A 10 47.57 6.77 -29.69
CA SER A 10 46.28 7.22 -30.25
C SER A 10 45.15 6.31 -29.76
N PHE A 11 44.94 6.19 -28.45
CA PHE A 11 43.74 5.52 -27.97
C PHE A 11 43.32 6.04 -26.62
N PHE A 12 42.71 7.22 -26.57
CA PHE A 12 41.65 7.57 -25.60
C PHE A 12 41.06 8.91 -26.05
N ASN A 13 40.26 8.88 -27.11
CA ASN A 13 39.29 9.96 -27.34
C ASN A 13 38.32 9.94 -26.15
N SER A 14 38.34 11.00 -25.35
CA SER A 14 37.53 11.21 -24.15
C SER A 14 36.03 11.44 -24.45
N SER A 15 35.48 10.75 -25.44
CA SER A 15 34.11 10.93 -25.95
C SER A 15 33.25 9.67 -25.84
N SER A 16 33.75 8.63 -25.17
CA SER A 16 32.99 7.39 -24.92
C SER A 16 32.80 7.18 -23.42
N LEU A 17 32.17 8.17 -22.78
CA LEU A 17 31.34 7.86 -21.61
C LEU A 17 30.31 6.84 -22.08
N VAL A 18 30.32 5.68 -21.44
CA VAL A 18 29.42 4.55 -21.69
C VAL A 18 27.98 5.05 -21.66
N ASN A 19 27.39 5.31 -22.83
CA ASN A 19 25.95 5.51 -22.96
C ASN A 19 25.31 4.16 -22.71
N PHE A 20 24.81 3.92 -21.49
CA PHE A 20 23.89 2.83 -21.20
C PHE A 20 22.54 3.19 -21.84
N PRO A 21 22.11 2.54 -22.94
CA PRO A 21 20.89 2.92 -23.67
C PRO A 21 19.59 2.77 -22.84
N ASP A 22 19.64 2.04 -21.73
CA ASP A 22 18.50 1.80 -20.82
C ASP A 22 18.16 3.03 -19.98
N THR A 23 19.16 3.83 -19.65
CA THR A 23 19.00 5.07 -18.88
C THR A 23 18.30 6.14 -19.71
N ASP A 24 18.49 6.13 -21.03
CA ASP A 24 17.90 7.13 -21.94
C ASP A 24 16.37 7.04 -21.98
N LEU A 25 15.81 5.83 -22.03
CA LEU A 25 14.36 5.61 -22.11
C LEU A 25 13.67 5.97 -20.79
N LEU A 26 14.21 5.50 -19.65
CA LEU A 26 13.63 5.83 -18.34
C LEU A 26 13.70 7.34 -18.07
N GLN A 27 14.81 7.99 -18.48
CA GLN A 27 14.98 9.43 -18.35
C GLN A 27 13.97 10.20 -19.21
N GLN A 28 13.65 9.70 -20.41
CA GLN A 28 12.61 10.29 -21.27
C GLN A 28 11.24 10.31 -20.58
N TYR A 29 10.89 9.27 -19.82
CA TYR A 29 9.61 9.17 -19.09
C TYR A 29 9.68 9.62 -17.63
N LYS A 30 10.77 10.27 -17.21
CA LYS A 30 11.00 10.69 -15.82
C LYS A 30 9.82 11.48 -15.22
N SER A 31 9.38 12.54 -15.90
CA SER A 31 8.29 13.40 -15.41
C SER A 31 6.96 12.64 -15.29
N PHE A 32 6.72 11.67 -16.17
CA PHE A 32 5.52 10.83 -16.14
C PHE A 32 5.51 9.93 -14.90
N PHE A 33 6.61 9.22 -14.62
CA PHE A 33 6.72 8.39 -13.42
C PHE A 33 6.65 9.21 -12.13
N ILE A 34 7.27 10.40 -12.10
CA ILE A 34 7.14 11.32 -10.94
C ILE A 34 5.67 11.64 -10.67
N LEU A 35 4.91 12.04 -11.71
CA LEU A 35 3.49 12.36 -11.54
C LEU A 35 2.69 11.13 -11.06
N LEU A 36 2.97 9.95 -11.61
CA LEU A 36 2.30 8.70 -11.23
C LEU A 36 2.54 8.35 -9.75
N TYR A 37 3.79 8.42 -9.26
CA TYR A 37 4.09 8.14 -7.86
C TYR A 37 3.55 9.24 -6.93
N CYS A 38 3.61 10.52 -7.33
CA CYS A 38 3.01 11.61 -6.55
C CYS A 38 1.49 11.40 -6.37
N SER A 39 0.79 11.02 -7.45
CA SER A 39 -0.65 10.74 -7.36
C SER A 39 -0.95 9.50 -6.51
N LEU A 40 -0.13 8.46 -6.61
CA LEU A 40 -0.21 7.26 -5.76
C LEU A 40 -0.06 7.63 -4.28
N VAL A 41 1.00 8.35 -3.91
CA VAL A 41 1.26 8.76 -2.53
C VAL A 41 0.12 9.64 -2.02
N ALA A 42 -0.35 10.60 -2.82
CA ALA A 42 -1.46 11.47 -2.43
C ALA A 42 -2.75 10.68 -2.14
N VAL A 43 -3.15 9.79 -3.05
CA VAL A 43 -4.38 8.98 -2.91
C VAL A 43 -4.26 8.01 -1.73
N ALA A 44 -3.15 7.28 -1.63
CA ALA A 44 -2.91 6.33 -0.54
C ALA A 44 -2.88 7.04 0.81
N CYS A 45 -2.21 8.19 0.93
CA CYS A 45 -2.13 8.93 2.18
C CYS A 45 -3.49 9.45 2.61
N VAL A 46 -4.20 10.16 1.73
CA VAL A 46 -5.52 10.73 2.04
C VAL A 46 -6.50 9.64 2.45
N GLY A 47 -6.55 8.55 1.69
CA GLY A 47 -7.47 7.44 1.96
C GLY A 47 -7.16 6.71 3.27
N ASN A 48 -5.89 6.35 3.51
CA ASN A 48 -5.52 5.56 4.69
C ASN A 48 -5.57 6.40 5.98
N ILE A 49 -5.15 7.68 5.95
CA ILE A 49 -5.31 8.59 7.09
C ILE A 49 -6.80 8.77 7.42
N PHE A 50 -7.64 8.95 6.40
CA PHE A 50 -9.09 9.06 6.60
C PHE A 50 -9.68 7.81 7.24
N LEU A 51 -9.27 6.61 6.81
CA LEU A 51 -9.75 5.34 7.36
C LEU A 51 -9.35 5.17 8.83
N ILE A 52 -8.09 5.47 9.15
CA ILE A 52 -7.59 5.48 10.54
C ILE A 52 -8.39 6.48 11.38
N GLY A 53 -8.61 7.70 10.87
CA GLY A 53 -9.40 8.73 11.54
C GLY A 53 -10.84 8.28 11.82
N CYS A 54 -11.51 7.64 10.87
CA CYS A 54 -12.85 7.09 11.07
C CYS A 54 -12.88 6.05 12.19
N ILE A 55 -11.91 5.12 12.19
CA ILE A 55 -11.82 4.07 13.19
C ILE A 55 -11.55 4.66 14.57
N ALA A 56 -10.61 5.61 14.68
CA ALA A 56 -10.23 6.22 15.96
C ALA A 56 -11.34 7.08 16.59
N LEU A 57 -12.16 7.75 15.77
CA LEU A 57 -13.20 8.67 16.24
C LEU A 57 -14.51 7.97 16.59
N ASP A 58 -14.92 6.93 15.85
CA ASP A 58 -16.18 6.23 16.09
C ASP A 58 -15.96 4.96 16.93
N LYS A 59 -16.23 5.03 18.24
CA LYS A 59 -16.16 3.87 19.16
C LYS A 59 -17.00 2.67 18.68
N LYS A 60 -18.02 2.87 17.84
CA LYS A 60 -18.81 1.75 17.26
C LYS A 60 -17.98 0.93 16.26
N LEU A 61 -16.92 1.52 15.70
CA LEU A 61 -16.00 0.86 14.79
C LEU A 61 -14.88 0.12 15.53
N HIS A 62 -14.77 0.20 16.86
CA HIS A 62 -13.76 -0.54 17.62
C HIS A 62 -14.09 -2.03 17.76
N ASN A 63 -13.82 -2.78 16.69
CA ASN A 63 -13.91 -4.24 16.63
C ASN A 63 -12.68 -4.83 15.93
N ALA A 64 -12.47 -6.14 16.10
CA ALA A 64 -11.29 -6.88 15.61
C ALA A 64 -10.91 -6.55 14.16
N THR A 65 -11.84 -6.76 13.21
CA THR A 65 -11.63 -6.45 11.79
C THR A 65 -11.20 -5.01 11.56
N ASN A 66 -11.83 -4.04 12.21
CA ASN A 66 -11.48 -2.65 11.99
C ASN A 66 -10.09 -2.29 12.55
N PHE A 67 -9.63 -2.97 13.61
CA PHE A 67 -8.23 -2.85 14.04
C PHE A 67 -7.24 -3.43 13.02
N PHE A 68 -7.57 -4.57 12.41
CA PHE A 68 -6.73 -5.12 11.34
C PHE A 68 -6.74 -4.24 10.07
N ILE A 69 -7.88 -3.63 9.74
CA ILE A 69 -7.98 -2.62 8.68
C ILE A 69 -7.12 -1.40 9.02
N GLY A 70 -7.15 -0.93 10.27
CA GLY A 70 -6.27 0.14 10.74
C GLY A 70 -4.79 -0.22 10.65
N ASN A 71 -4.41 -1.45 11.02
CA ASN A 71 -3.04 -1.96 10.87
C ASN A 71 -2.60 -2.00 9.40
N LEU A 72 -3.48 -2.45 8.51
CA LEU A 72 -3.24 -2.43 7.06
C LEU A 72 -3.00 -1.00 6.56
N SER A 73 -3.81 -0.03 6.98
CA SER A 73 -3.61 1.39 6.65
C SER A 73 -2.30 1.95 7.17
N VAL A 74 -1.83 1.55 8.36
CA VAL A 74 -0.52 1.97 8.87
C VAL A 74 0.62 1.39 8.02
N ALA A 75 0.52 0.12 7.64
CA ALA A 75 1.50 -0.52 6.75
C ALA A 75 1.54 0.15 5.36
N ASP A 76 0.38 0.45 4.79
CA ASP A 76 0.22 1.17 3.53
C ASP A 76 0.82 2.59 3.59
N LEU A 77 0.63 3.32 4.69
CA LEU A 77 1.24 4.64 4.90
C LEU A 77 2.76 4.56 4.98
N LEU A 78 3.30 3.57 5.71
CA LEU A 78 4.73 3.35 5.78
C LEU A 78 5.29 3.05 4.38
N MET A 79 4.66 2.13 3.64
CA MET A 79 5.07 1.75 2.30
C MET A 79 5.05 2.95 1.33
N CYS A 80 3.98 3.76 1.32
CA CYS A 80 3.87 4.87 0.37
C CYS A 80 4.66 6.13 0.76
N LEU A 81 4.87 6.41 2.04
CA LEU A 81 5.65 7.59 2.48
C LEU A 81 7.16 7.35 2.44
N THR A 82 7.62 6.10 2.59
CA THR A 82 9.05 5.80 2.61
C THR A 82 9.50 5.00 1.40
N CYS A 83 8.90 3.83 1.15
CA CYS A 83 9.44 2.89 0.17
C CYS A 83 9.22 3.39 -1.26
N ALA A 84 7.99 3.77 -1.62
CA ALA A 84 7.65 4.23 -2.96
C ALA A 84 8.50 5.43 -3.46
N PRO A 85 8.64 6.55 -2.71
CA PRO A 85 9.43 7.69 -3.17
C PRO A 85 10.94 7.40 -3.20
N LEU A 86 11.46 6.62 -2.25
CA LEU A 86 12.90 6.29 -2.21
C LEU A 86 13.28 5.34 -3.36
N THR A 87 12.43 4.35 -3.66
CA THR A 87 12.65 3.45 -4.81
C THR A 87 12.55 4.21 -6.13
N LEU A 88 11.59 5.13 -6.28
CA LEU A 88 11.54 6.00 -7.46
C LEU A 88 12.79 6.87 -7.59
N SER A 89 13.23 7.50 -6.50
CA SER A 89 14.42 8.33 -6.51
C SER A 89 15.66 7.51 -6.90
N TYR A 90 15.79 6.29 -6.40
CA TYR A 90 16.87 5.39 -6.81
C TYR A 90 16.83 5.04 -8.29
N ALA A 91 15.63 4.78 -8.84
CA ALA A 91 15.46 4.44 -10.24
C ALA A 91 15.79 5.61 -11.19
N LEU A 92 15.52 6.85 -10.78
CA LEU A 92 15.67 8.05 -11.63
C LEU A 92 17.01 8.78 -11.46
N GLU A 93 17.76 8.52 -10.40
CA GLU A 93 19.05 9.15 -10.15
C GLU A 93 20.18 8.40 -10.87
N LEU A 94 20.93 9.11 -11.72
CA LEU A 94 22.02 8.51 -12.51
C LEU A 94 23.16 7.98 -11.63
N ARG A 95 23.38 8.58 -10.45
CA ARG A 95 24.37 8.15 -9.45
C ARG A 95 23.87 7.00 -8.55
N GLY A 96 22.63 6.53 -8.75
CA GLY A 96 22.04 5.45 -7.97
C GLY A 96 21.61 5.88 -6.56
N TRP A 97 21.97 5.08 -5.56
CA TRP A 97 21.44 5.18 -4.18
C TRP A 97 22.20 6.22 -3.34
N LEU A 98 21.57 7.38 -3.14
CA LEU A 98 22.18 8.51 -2.42
C LEU A 98 21.84 8.59 -0.91
N PHE A 99 20.91 7.77 -0.43
CA PHE A 99 20.40 7.85 0.96
C PHE A 99 21.27 7.12 2.00
N GLY A 100 22.44 6.64 1.58
CA GLY A 100 23.40 5.93 2.43
C GLY A 100 23.00 4.50 2.80
N LYS A 101 23.92 3.81 3.48
CA LYS A 101 23.81 2.37 3.80
C LYS A 101 22.59 2.03 4.67
N PHE A 102 22.28 2.84 5.69
CA PHE A 102 21.15 2.56 6.59
C PHE A 102 19.83 2.51 5.81
N MET A 103 19.55 3.53 5.00
CA MET A 103 18.30 3.59 4.23
C MET A 103 18.22 2.48 3.18
N CYS A 104 19.35 2.04 2.61
CA CYS A 104 19.38 0.92 1.67
C CYS A 104 18.82 -0.36 2.31
N HIS A 105 19.30 -0.73 3.50
CA HIS A 105 18.79 -1.88 4.23
C HIS A 105 17.38 -1.65 4.77
N PHE A 106 17.07 -0.45 5.28
CA PHE A 106 15.76 -0.12 5.82
C PHE A 106 14.65 -0.22 4.76
N VAL A 107 14.85 0.35 3.57
CA VAL A 107 13.86 0.30 2.49
C VAL A 107 13.66 -1.13 1.99
N SER A 108 14.73 -1.89 1.79
CA SER A 108 14.64 -3.31 1.42
C SER A 108 13.83 -4.11 2.45
N LEU A 109 14.11 -3.91 3.74
CA LEU A 109 13.38 -4.58 4.83
C LEU A 109 11.92 -4.17 4.88
N MET A 110 11.64 -2.87 4.90
CA MET A 110 10.28 -2.36 5.06
C MET A 110 9.40 -2.67 3.86
N GLN A 111 9.94 -2.64 2.64
CA GLN A 111 9.20 -3.00 1.44
C GLN A 111 8.70 -4.45 1.51
N SER A 112 9.57 -5.39 1.91
CA SER A 112 9.17 -6.80 2.08
C SER A 112 8.28 -7.01 3.32
N ALA A 113 8.61 -6.38 4.45
CA ALA A 113 7.86 -6.56 5.69
C ALA A 113 6.42 -6.04 5.56
N THR A 114 6.20 -4.89 4.93
CA THR A 114 4.85 -4.31 4.77
C THR A 114 3.94 -5.15 3.86
N VAL A 115 4.51 -5.88 2.88
CA VAL A 115 3.79 -6.89 2.10
C VAL A 115 3.29 -8.01 3.01
N TYR A 116 4.15 -8.57 3.86
CA TYR A 116 3.76 -9.61 4.80
C TYR A 116 2.75 -9.13 5.82
N VAL A 117 2.91 -7.90 6.35
CA VAL A 117 1.93 -7.30 7.26
C VAL A 117 0.57 -7.23 6.57
N SER A 118 0.53 -6.87 5.29
CA SER A 118 -0.70 -6.81 4.50
C SER A 118 -1.35 -8.19 4.34
N VAL A 119 -0.57 -9.19 3.91
CA VAL A 119 -1.03 -10.58 3.73
C VAL A 119 -1.56 -11.18 5.03
N LEU A 120 -0.80 -11.03 6.12
CA LEU A 120 -1.18 -11.57 7.42
C LEU A 120 -2.38 -10.82 8.01
N SER A 121 -2.50 -9.50 7.77
CA SER A 121 -3.68 -8.73 8.18
C SER A 121 -4.92 -9.18 7.42
N LEU A 122 -4.85 -9.34 6.09
CA LEU A 122 -5.96 -9.85 5.27
C LEU A 122 -6.39 -11.26 5.71
N THR A 123 -5.43 -12.11 6.03
CA THR A 123 -5.66 -13.45 6.59
C THR A 123 -6.35 -13.38 7.94
N ALA A 124 -5.88 -12.51 8.85
CA ALA A 124 -6.49 -12.30 10.16
C ALA A 124 -7.92 -11.76 10.06
N ILE A 125 -8.20 -10.85 9.12
CA ILE A 125 -9.57 -10.39 8.84
C ILE A 125 -10.42 -11.57 8.34
N ALA A 126 -9.91 -12.43 7.45
CA ALA A 126 -10.66 -13.58 6.94
C ALA A 126 -11.06 -14.54 8.07
N VAL A 127 -10.11 -14.86 8.95
CA VAL A 127 -10.31 -15.72 10.13
C VAL A 127 -11.29 -15.08 11.12
N ASP A 128 -11.16 -13.79 11.43
CA ASP A 128 -12.12 -13.07 12.29
C ASP A 128 -13.55 -13.16 11.72
N ARG A 129 -13.69 -12.97 10.40
CA ARG A 129 -14.99 -13.07 9.73
C ARG A 129 -15.58 -14.47 9.82
N TYR A 130 -14.76 -15.51 9.68
CA TYR A 130 -15.20 -16.88 9.90
C TYR A 130 -15.68 -17.10 11.34
N ILE A 131 -14.86 -16.74 12.34
CA ILE A 131 -15.18 -16.94 13.76
C ILE A 131 -16.49 -16.25 14.13
N VAL A 132 -16.68 -14.99 13.73
CA VAL A 132 -17.90 -14.21 14.03
C VAL A 132 -19.17 -14.81 13.41
N VAL A 133 -19.04 -15.55 12.30
CA VAL A 133 -20.19 -16.17 11.61
C VAL A 133 -20.44 -17.60 12.09
N ALA A 134 -19.39 -18.39 12.31
CA ALA A 134 -19.49 -19.77 12.77
C ALA A 134 -19.82 -19.86 14.27
N TYR A 135 -19.21 -19.00 15.10
CA TYR A 135 -19.31 -19.05 16.56
C TYR A 135 -19.84 -17.74 17.15
N PRO A 136 -21.14 -17.43 16.97
CA PRO A 136 -21.73 -16.15 17.39
C PRO A 136 -21.80 -15.91 18.92
N ILE A 137 -21.39 -16.88 19.75
CA ILE A 137 -21.56 -16.86 21.22
C ILE A 137 -20.21 -16.71 21.97
N HIS A 138 -19.07 -16.57 21.29
CA HIS A 138 -17.82 -16.29 22.01
C HIS A 138 -17.78 -14.85 22.56
N GLN A 139 -17.37 -14.71 23.82
CA GLN A 139 -16.99 -13.44 24.43
C GLN A 139 -16.06 -12.70 23.47
N ARG A 140 -16.36 -11.42 23.22
CA ARG A 140 -15.51 -10.56 22.38
C ARG A 140 -14.11 -10.59 22.97
N ILE A 141 -13.16 -11.11 22.19
CA ILE A 141 -11.73 -11.08 22.51
C ILE A 141 -11.38 -9.66 22.98
N THR A 142 -10.74 -9.56 24.15
CA THR A 142 -10.37 -8.28 24.76
C THR A 142 -9.39 -7.52 23.87
N PHE A 143 -9.43 -6.18 23.88
CA PHE A 143 -8.53 -5.31 23.10
C PHE A 143 -7.04 -5.68 23.22
N TYR A 144 -6.63 -6.16 24.39
CA TYR A 144 -5.29 -6.68 24.65
C TYR A 144 -4.83 -7.73 23.62
N TRP A 145 -5.68 -8.71 23.34
CA TRP A 145 -5.36 -9.80 22.42
C TRP A 145 -5.27 -9.33 20.97
N PHE A 146 -6.05 -8.31 20.55
CA PHE A 146 -5.88 -7.72 19.22
C PHE A 146 -4.54 -7.00 19.08
N GLY A 147 -4.12 -6.28 20.12
CA GLY A 147 -2.78 -5.69 20.18
C GLY A 147 -1.68 -6.74 20.07
N LEU A 148 -1.84 -7.87 20.76
CA LEU A 148 -0.89 -8.99 20.68
C LEU A 148 -0.83 -9.62 19.28
N ILE A 149 -1.98 -9.82 18.62
CA ILE A 149 -2.02 -10.35 17.26
C ILE A 149 -1.35 -9.38 16.27
N ILE A 150 -1.61 -8.07 16.39
CA ILE A 150 -0.95 -7.07 15.54
C ILE A 150 0.57 -7.09 15.78
N ALA A 151 1.02 -7.12 17.03
CA ALA A 151 2.44 -7.23 17.34
C ALA A 151 3.07 -8.50 16.74
N ALA A 152 2.37 -9.64 16.83
CA ALA A 152 2.81 -10.90 16.22
C ALA A 152 2.89 -10.80 14.69
N ILE A 153 1.91 -10.15 14.05
CA ILE A 153 1.93 -9.90 12.60
C ILE A 153 3.20 -9.15 12.20
N TRP A 154 3.56 -8.07 12.91
CA TRP A 154 4.78 -7.31 12.62
C TRP A 154 6.05 -8.11 12.85
N VAL A 155 6.16 -8.82 13.98
CA VAL A 155 7.34 -9.65 14.29
C VAL A 155 7.55 -10.74 13.25
N VAL A 156 6.49 -11.48 12.89
CA VAL A 156 6.55 -12.53 11.86
C VAL A 156 6.91 -11.93 10.49
N SER A 157 6.32 -10.78 10.15
CA SER A 157 6.60 -10.10 8.87
C SER A 157 8.06 -9.65 8.75
N LEU A 158 8.63 -9.09 9.82
CA LEU A 158 10.02 -8.69 9.88
C LEU A 158 10.95 -9.91 9.82
N ALA A 159 10.61 -10.99 10.52
CA ALA A 159 11.37 -12.23 10.48
C ALA A 159 11.41 -12.85 9.08
N LEU A 160 10.27 -12.85 8.37
CA LEU A 160 10.18 -13.34 6.99
C LEU A 160 10.92 -12.45 6.00
N ALA A 161 10.96 -11.12 6.22
CA ALA A 161 11.68 -10.17 5.37
C ALA A 161 13.20 -10.15 5.61
N CYS A 162 13.66 -10.59 6.78
CA CYS A 162 15.06 -10.51 7.21
C CYS A 162 16.06 -11.19 6.25
N PRO A 163 15.81 -12.41 5.72
CA PRO A 163 16.75 -13.07 4.80
C PRO A 163 17.11 -12.23 3.57
N ALA A 164 16.12 -11.60 2.91
CA ALA A 164 16.37 -10.70 1.78
C ALA A 164 17.22 -9.49 2.18
N THR A 165 16.94 -8.89 3.34
CA THR A 165 17.68 -7.73 3.82
C THR A 165 19.13 -8.06 4.17
N ILE A 166 19.40 -9.26 4.73
CA ILE A 166 20.77 -9.72 5.03
C ILE A 166 21.61 -9.84 3.76
N GLN A 167 20.97 -10.24 2.65
CA GLN A 167 21.60 -10.35 1.33
C GLN A 167 21.63 -9.02 0.56
N THR A 168 20.99 -7.97 1.07
CA THR A 168 21.11 -6.62 0.51
C THR A 168 22.54 -6.11 0.71
N ARG A 169 23.14 -5.55 -0.34
CA ARG A 169 24.48 -4.95 -0.33
C ARG A 169 24.41 -3.50 -0.79
N TYR A 170 25.15 -2.65 -0.09
CA TYR A 170 25.44 -1.28 -0.50
C TYR A 170 26.86 -1.25 -1.04
N GLN A 171 27.03 -0.84 -2.30
CA GLN A 171 28.33 -0.81 -2.98
C GLN A 171 28.56 0.55 -3.65
N GLU A 172 29.76 1.09 -3.49
CA GLU A 172 30.19 2.32 -4.16
C GLU A 172 31.14 1.95 -5.30
N LEU A 173 30.71 2.17 -6.54
CA LEU A 173 31.51 1.94 -7.74
C LEU A 173 32.22 3.25 -8.11
N ASN A 174 33.40 3.44 -7.52
CA ASN A 174 34.20 4.67 -7.65
C ASN A 174 34.63 4.98 -9.09
N VAL A 175 34.73 3.98 -9.96
CA VAL A 175 35.15 4.15 -11.36
C VAL A 175 34.10 4.93 -12.18
N VAL A 176 32.83 4.84 -11.80
CA VAL A 176 31.69 5.44 -12.54
C VAL A 176 30.83 6.35 -11.66
N ASP A 177 31.29 6.69 -10.45
CA ASP A 177 30.54 7.46 -9.44
C ASP A 177 29.09 6.98 -9.24
N PHE A 178 28.92 5.65 -9.18
CA PHE A 178 27.62 4.98 -9.05
C PHE A 178 27.50 4.24 -7.72
N LYS A 179 26.37 4.41 -7.03
CA LYS A 179 26.10 3.76 -5.74
C LYS A 179 24.97 2.75 -5.92
N ALA A 180 25.30 1.46 -5.82
CA ALA A 180 24.32 0.39 -5.93
C ALA A 180 23.73 0.02 -4.57
N CYS A 181 22.40 -0.16 -4.54
CA CYS A 181 21.70 -0.78 -3.43
C CYS A 181 20.80 -1.89 -4.00
N GLY A 182 21.07 -3.13 -3.61
CA GLY A 182 20.30 -4.27 -4.12
C GLY A 182 20.71 -5.59 -3.48
N GLU A 183 19.92 -6.62 -3.74
CA GLU A 183 20.21 -7.97 -3.28
C GLU A 183 21.36 -8.58 -4.07
N SER A 184 22.31 -9.18 -3.35
CA SER A 184 23.43 -9.92 -3.93
C SER A 184 23.50 -11.28 -3.27
N TRP A 185 23.24 -12.33 -4.04
CA TRP A 185 23.22 -13.73 -3.61
C TRP A 185 24.43 -14.49 -4.19
N PRO A 186 25.66 -14.23 -3.73
CA PRO A 186 26.85 -14.90 -4.29
C PRO A 186 26.78 -16.40 -4.02
N SER A 187 26.88 -17.22 -5.09
CA SER A 187 26.95 -18.69 -5.06
C SER A 187 25.72 -19.45 -4.52
N LEU A 188 24.55 -18.81 -4.46
CA LEU A 188 23.33 -19.37 -3.83
C LEU A 188 22.06 -19.16 -4.68
N GLU A 189 22.16 -19.31 -6.00
CA GLU A 189 21.04 -19.11 -6.94
C GLU A 189 19.81 -19.97 -6.59
N ALA A 190 20.03 -21.24 -6.21
CA ALA A 190 18.97 -22.13 -5.77
C ALA A 190 18.26 -21.63 -4.49
N GLN A 191 18.97 -20.96 -3.57
CA GLN A 191 18.37 -20.40 -2.36
C GLN A 191 17.59 -19.12 -2.66
N ARG A 192 18.10 -18.26 -3.54
CA ARG A 192 17.38 -17.07 -4.02
C ARG A 192 16.08 -17.48 -4.70
N LEU A 193 16.13 -18.43 -5.63
CA LEU A 193 14.95 -18.96 -6.31
C LEU A 193 13.96 -19.62 -5.34
N ALA A 194 14.46 -20.46 -4.41
CA ALA A 194 13.62 -21.07 -3.38
C ALA A 194 12.95 -20.02 -2.49
N TYR A 195 13.68 -18.97 -2.10
CA TYR A 195 13.15 -17.86 -1.33
C TYR A 195 12.07 -17.10 -2.12
N SER A 196 12.34 -16.68 -3.37
CA SER A 196 11.37 -16.03 -4.25
C SER A 196 10.10 -16.88 -4.45
N CYS A 197 10.24 -18.20 -4.64
CA CYS A 197 9.13 -19.14 -4.73
C CYS A 197 8.33 -19.26 -3.42
N VAL A 198 9.01 -19.33 -2.27
CA VAL A 198 8.37 -19.36 -0.96
C VAL A 198 7.63 -18.05 -0.67
N ILE A 199 8.22 -16.90 -1.00
CA ILE A 199 7.56 -15.59 -0.89
C ILE A 199 6.28 -15.59 -1.74
N LEU A 200 6.38 -15.99 -3.01
CA LEU A 200 5.25 -16.01 -3.92
C LEU A 200 4.17 -16.96 -3.40
N LEU A 201 4.55 -18.17 -2.98
CA LEU A 201 3.60 -19.15 -2.47
C LEU A 201 2.92 -18.66 -1.19
N LEU A 202 3.67 -18.17 -0.21
CA LEU A 202 3.12 -17.69 1.06
C LEU A 202 2.27 -16.45 0.86
N SER A 203 2.73 -15.48 0.07
CA SER A 203 2.03 -14.20 -0.12
C SER A 203 0.71 -14.36 -0.88
N TYR A 204 0.57 -15.41 -1.69
CA TYR A 204 -0.63 -15.66 -2.50
C TYR A 204 -1.50 -16.78 -1.95
N MET A 205 -0.94 -17.94 -1.65
CA MET A 205 -1.73 -19.10 -1.22
C MET A 205 -2.29 -18.90 0.19
N LEU A 206 -1.52 -18.34 1.12
CA LEU A 206 -1.99 -18.15 2.49
C LEU A 206 -3.29 -17.32 2.57
N PRO A 207 -3.37 -16.09 1.99
CA PRO A 207 -4.60 -15.30 2.07
C PRO A 207 -5.72 -15.93 1.23
N LEU A 208 -5.44 -16.48 0.05
CA LEU A 208 -6.46 -17.13 -0.78
C LEU A 208 -7.07 -18.36 -0.11
N CYS A 209 -6.26 -19.22 0.48
CA CYS A 209 -6.71 -20.37 1.24
C CYS A 209 -7.54 -19.94 2.45
N ALA A 210 -7.08 -18.94 3.22
CA ALA A 210 -7.82 -18.44 4.37
C ALA A 210 -9.20 -17.92 3.99
N VAL A 211 -9.32 -17.13 2.91
CA VAL A 211 -10.60 -16.64 2.39
C VAL A 211 -11.49 -17.79 1.91
N THR A 212 -10.92 -18.73 1.15
CA THR A 212 -11.65 -19.84 0.56
C THR A 212 -12.19 -20.78 1.65
N ILE A 213 -11.35 -21.18 2.60
CA ILE A 213 -11.75 -22.00 3.74
C ILE A 213 -12.83 -21.28 4.56
N SER A 214 -12.62 -19.99 4.85
CA SER A 214 -13.62 -19.18 5.56
C SER A 214 -14.96 -19.14 4.82
N TYR A 215 -14.95 -18.95 3.50
CA TYR A 215 -16.16 -18.94 2.66
C TYR A 215 -16.90 -20.28 2.68
N CYS A 216 -16.17 -21.37 2.43
CA CYS A 216 -16.72 -22.72 2.40
C CYS A 216 -17.31 -23.08 3.77
N ALA A 217 -16.59 -22.80 4.85
CA ALA A 217 -17.02 -23.12 6.20
C ALA A 217 -18.24 -22.27 6.62
N ILE A 218 -18.28 -20.97 6.27
CA ILE A 218 -19.46 -20.11 6.46
C ILE A 218 -20.67 -20.68 5.72
N THR A 219 -20.51 -21.04 4.44
CA THR A 219 -21.60 -21.54 3.60
C THR A 219 -22.13 -22.88 4.11
N ALA A 220 -21.25 -23.80 4.50
CA ALA A 220 -21.62 -25.08 5.09
C ALA A 220 -22.37 -24.90 6.42
N HIS A 221 -21.89 -24.00 7.29
CA HIS A 221 -22.51 -23.72 8.58
C HIS A 221 -23.93 -23.12 8.43
N LEU A 222 -24.11 -22.19 7.48
CA LEU A 222 -25.43 -21.61 7.19
C LEU A 222 -26.41 -22.64 6.61
N LYS A 223 -25.94 -23.52 5.71
CA LYS A 223 -26.76 -24.62 5.16
C LYS A 223 -27.23 -25.58 6.26
N LYS A 224 -26.32 -26.02 7.14
CA LYS A 224 -26.63 -26.90 8.29
C LYS A 224 -27.62 -26.27 9.26
N ARG A 225 -27.54 -24.95 9.48
CA ARG A 225 -28.46 -24.24 10.39
C ARG A 225 -29.88 -24.10 9.81
N ASN A 226 -29.99 -23.96 8.49
CA ASN A 226 -31.28 -23.93 7.78
C ASN A 226 -31.94 -25.32 7.72
N SER A 227 -31.16 -26.40 7.55
CA SER A 227 -31.72 -27.77 7.51
C SER A 227 -32.27 -28.24 8.85
N VAL A 228 -31.78 -27.70 9.98
CA VAL A 228 -32.26 -28.01 11.35
C VAL A 228 -33.51 -27.19 11.72
N GLY A 229 -34.20 -26.57 10.76
CA GLY A 229 -35.47 -25.86 11.00
C GLY A 229 -35.37 -24.55 11.80
N ARG A 230 -34.15 -24.10 12.14
CA ARG A 230 -33.92 -22.76 12.72
C ARG A 230 -33.98 -21.72 11.60
N ASN A 231 -35.19 -21.21 11.31
CA ASN A 231 -35.51 -20.20 10.28
C ASN A 231 -34.83 -18.81 10.44
N HIS A 232 -33.77 -18.70 11.24
CA HIS A 232 -32.98 -17.49 11.46
C HIS A 232 -31.61 -17.48 10.73
N GLY A 233 -31.31 -18.47 9.89
CA GLY A 233 -29.98 -18.68 9.30
C GLY A 233 -29.67 -17.94 8.00
N LYS A 234 -30.43 -16.91 7.60
CA LYS A 234 -30.10 -16.15 6.38
C LYS A 234 -28.91 -15.22 6.68
N TRP A 235 -27.84 -15.33 5.91
CA TRP A 235 -26.69 -14.44 6.01
C TRP A 235 -27.18 -12.98 5.87
N SER A 236 -27.05 -12.17 6.93
CA SER A 236 -27.41 -10.75 6.86
C SER A 236 -26.70 -10.10 5.67
N LYS A 237 -27.43 -9.26 4.92
CA LYS A 237 -26.91 -8.53 3.76
C LYS A 237 -25.62 -7.79 4.11
N ASP A 238 -25.52 -7.23 5.31
CA ASP A 238 -24.36 -6.46 5.79
C ASP A 238 -23.14 -7.35 6.03
N LYS A 239 -23.34 -8.52 6.63
CA LYS A 239 -22.27 -9.50 6.83
C LYS A 239 -21.76 -10.06 5.50
N ARG A 240 -22.66 -10.27 4.52
CA ARG A 240 -22.29 -10.69 3.17
C ARG A 240 -21.49 -9.62 2.46
N LYS A 241 -21.93 -8.36 2.52
CA LYS A 241 -21.22 -7.21 1.95
C LYS A 241 -19.80 -7.10 2.52
N THR A 242 -19.66 -7.21 3.84
CA THR A 242 -18.35 -7.18 4.52
C THR A 242 -17.41 -8.26 4.00
N PHE A 243 -17.90 -9.50 3.86
CA PHE A 243 -17.11 -10.61 3.34
C PHE A 243 -16.75 -10.45 1.86
N VAL A 244 -17.69 -9.96 1.03
CA VAL A 244 -17.41 -9.68 -0.38
C VAL A 244 -16.32 -8.63 -0.53
N LEU A 245 -16.33 -7.58 0.29
CA LEU A 245 -15.28 -6.56 0.29
C LEU A 245 -13.91 -7.12 0.70
N LEU A 246 -13.89 -8.10 1.60
CA LEU A 246 -12.67 -8.82 1.96
C LEU A 246 -12.13 -9.65 0.79
N VAL A 247 -12.99 -10.39 0.08
CA VAL A 247 -12.60 -11.14 -1.12
C VAL A 247 -12.04 -10.19 -2.18
N ILE A 248 -12.72 -9.06 -2.42
CA ILE A 248 -12.27 -8.04 -3.37
C ILE A 248 -10.88 -7.52 -2.97
N SER A 249 -10.65 -7.19 -1.69
CA SER A 249 -9.35 -6.72 -1.22
C SER A 249 -8.23 -7.74 -1.45
N VAL A 250 -8.47 -9.03 -1.16
CA VAL A 250 -7.48 -10.10 -1.42
C VAL A 250 -7.19 -10.27 -2.91
N VAL A 251 -8.21 -10.22 -3.75
CA VAL A 251 -8.05 -10.36 -5.22
C VAL A 251 -7.30 -9.16 -5.80
N VAL A 252 -7.66 -7.94 -5.39
CA VAL A 252 -6.98 -6.70 -5.82
C VAL A 252 -5.52 -6.74 -5.40
N PHE A 253 -5.22 -7.09 -4.15
CA PHE A 253 -3.85 -7.25 -3.66
C PHE A 253 -3.08 -8.26 -4.52
N ALA A 254 -3.63 -9.45 -4.76
CA ALA A 254 -2.98 -10.48 -5.57
C ALA A 254 -2.67 -9.98 -7.00
N ILE A 255 -3.64 -9.34 -7.66
CA ILE A 255 -3.48 -8.83 -9.02
C ILE A 255 -2.43 -7.72 -9.09
N CYS A 256 -2.43 -6.78 -8.14
CA CYS A 256 -1.47 -5.69 -8.09
C CYS A 256 -0.02 -6.17 -7.94
N TRP A 257 0.20 -7.17 -7.08
CA TRP A 257 1.55 -7.66 -6.79
C TRP A 257 2.07 -8.65 -7.84
N LEU A 258 1.18 -9.31 -8.58
CA LEU A 258 1.56 -10.43 -9.46
C LEU A 258 2.56 -10.05 -10.55
N PRO A 259 2.40 -8.91 -11.27
CA PRO A 259 3.35 -8.50 -12.30
C PRO A 259 4.77 -8.32 -11.76
N LEU A 260 4.91 -7.72 -10.58
CA LEU A 260 6.22 -7.49 -9.96
C LEU A 260 6.87 -8.82 -9.56
N GLN A 261 6.09 -9.74 -8.99
CA GLN A 261 6.65 -11.04 -8.57
C GLN A 261 7.04 -11.91 -9.77
N ILE A 262 6.24 -11.92 -10.83
CA ILE A 262 6.59 -12.62 -12.07
C ILE A 262 7.85 -12.01 -12.67
N LEU A 263 7.95 -10.68 -12.71
CA LEU A 263 9.13 -10.01 -13.26
C LEU A 263 10.39 -10.31 -12.44
N ASN A 264 10.30 -10.26 -11.11
CA ASN A 264 11.42 -10.61 -10.23
C ASN A 264 11.85 -12.07 -10.44
N LEU A 265 10.90 -12.99 -10.57
CA LEU A 265 11.18 -14.40 -10.86
C LEU A 265 11.87 -14.58 -12.23
N ILE A 266 11.43 -13.85 -13.26
CA ILE A 266 12.07 -13.88 -14.58
C ILE A 266 13.51 -13.36 -14.48
N ILE A 267 13.73 -12.25 -13.78
CA ILE A 267 15.07 -11.68 -13.56
C ILE A 267 15.96 -12.63 -12.74
N ASP A 268 15.39 -13.38 -11.81
CA ASP A 268 16.11 -14.37 -11.00
C ASP A 268 16.51 -15.62 -11.82
N VAL A 269 15.74 -15.98 -12.86
CA VAL A 269 15.96 -17.20 -13.67
C VAL A 269 16.76 -16.92 -14.96
N ASP A 270 16.56 -15.78 -15.61
CA ASP A 270 17.26 -15.39 -16.85
C ASP A 270 18.51 -14.55 -16.52
N ILE A 271 19.57 -15.23 -16.06
CA ILE A 271 20.84 -14.62 -15.63
C ILE A 271 21.51 -13.83 -16.77
N ASP A 272 21.32 -14.26 -18.02
CA ASP A 272 21.87 -13.63 -19.21
C ASP A 272 20.97 -12.53 -19.80
N LEU A 273 19.78 -12.29 -19.23
CA LEU A 273 18.79 -11.31 -19.70
C LEU A 273 18.46 -11.46 -21.19
N SER A 274 18.53 -12.69 -21.69
CA SER A 274 18.44 -13.00 -23.12
C SER A 274 17.01 -12.83 -23.67
N ILE A 275 15.99 -12.91 -22.81
CA ILE A 275 14.56 -12.85 -23.18
C ILE A 275 14.03 -11.40 -23.12
N LEU A 276 14.57 -10.58 -22.23
CA LEU A 276 14.15 -9.19 -22.00
C LEU A 276 15.24 -8.23 -22.44
N ASN A 277 15.00 -7.51 -23.54
CA ASN A 277 15.90 -6.46 -24.00
C ASN A 277 16.19 -5.47 -22.86
N TYR A 278 17.46 -5.40 -22.45
CA TYR A 278 17.99 -4.61 -21.34
C TYR A 278 17.47 -3.17 -21.30
N ARG A 279 17.18 -2.59 -22.48
CA ARG A 279 16.59 -1.26 -22.65
C ARG A 279 15.27 -1.01 -21.92
N TYR A 280 14.45 -2.05 -21.76
CA TYR A 280 13.11 -1.90 -21.19
C TYR A 280 13.01 -2.36 -19.74
N ILE A 281 14.04 -3.01 -19.18
CA ILE A 281 13.92 -3.68 -17.89
C ILE A 281 13.64 -2.72 -16.74
N LYS A 282 14.31 -1.56 -16.71
CA LYS A 282 14.11 -0.55 -15.67
C LYS A 282 12.71 0.07 -15.74
N VAL A 283 12.22 0.35 -16.94
CA VAL A 283 10.87 0.88 -17.18
C VAL A 283 9.81 -0.16 -16.80
N LEU A 284 10.01 -1.43 -17.20
CA LEU A 284 9.10 -2.52 -16.86
C LEU A 284 9.07 -2.76 -15.36
N HIS A 285 10.23 -2.83 -14.70
CA HIS A 285 10.33 -2.97 -13.25
C HIS A 285 9.66 -1.80 -12.51
N LEU A 286 9.92 -0.56 -12.91
CA LEU A 286 9.28 0.61 -12.28
C LEU A 286 7.76 0.64 -12.50
N SER A 287 7.29 0.16 -13.66
CA SER A 287 5.87 0.03 -13.97
C SER A 287 5.19 -1.06 -13.14
N CYS A 288 5.77 -2.26 -13.08
CA CYS A 288 5.29 -3.34 -12.22
C CYS A 288 5.34 -2.96 -10.74
N HIS A 289 6.38 -2.24 -10.31
CA HIS A 289 6.51 -1.72 -8.96
C HIS A 289 5.40 -0.72 -8.65
N TRP A 290 5.08 0.18 -9.58
CA TRP A 290 3.96 1.12 -9.40
C TRP A 290 2.61 0.41 -9.28
N VAL A 291 2.38 -0.64 -10.09
CA VAL A 291 1.15 -1.46 -10.00
C VAL A 291 1.07 -2.20 -8.67
N ALA A 292 2.19 -2.69 -8.12
CA ALA A 292 2.22 -3.29 -6.79
C ALA A 292 1.89 -2.26 -5.70
N MET A 293 2.52 -1.08 -5.77
CA MET A 293 2.32 0.02 -4.82
C MET A 293 0.90 0.60 -4.87
N SER A 294 0.21 0.52 -6.00
CA SER A 294 -1.17 1.03 -6.13
C SER A 294 -2.18 0.21 -5.30
N SER A 295 -1.82 -0.99 -4.84
CA SER A 295 -2.64 -1.79 -3.92
C SER A 295 -3.05 -1.02 -2.67
N SER A 296 -2.16 -0.19 -2.13
CA SER A 296 -2.41 0.69 -0.98
C SER A 296 -3.45 1.77 -1.23
N CYS A 297 -3.70 2.13 -2.49
CA CYS A 297 -4.74 3.10 -2.85
C CYS A 297 -6.14 2.50 -2.79
N TYR A 298 -6.31 1.21 -3.09
CA TYR A 298 -7.63 0.59 -3.21
C TYR A 298 -8.26 0.26 -1.85
N ASN A 299 -7.45 -0.08 -0.85
CA ASN A 299 -7.90 -0.47 0.49
C ASN A 299 -8.88 0.55 1.11
N PRO A 300 -8.58 1.86 1.16
CA PRO A 300 -9.52 2.87 1.65
C PRO A 300 -10.86 2.88 0.94
N PHE A 301 -10.91 2.77 -0.39
CA PHE A 301 -12.18 2.80 -1.12
C PHE A 301 -13.02 1.55 -0.86
N ILE A 302 -12.37 0.38 -0.80
CA ILE A 302 -13.02 -0.90 -0.50
C ILE A 302 -13.67 -0.83 0.89
N TYR A 303 -12.92 -0.44 1.92
CA TYR A 303 -13.42 -0.43 3.30
C TYR A 303 -14.30 0.78 3.63
N ALA A 304 -14.10 1.94 2.98
CA ALA A 304 -15.01 3.08 3.10
C ALA A 304 -16.43 2.74 2.59
N SER A 305 -16.53 1.94 1.52
CA SER A 305 -17.83 1.48 0.99
C SER A 305 -18.61 0.60 1.98
N LEU A 306 -17.92 0.02 2.97
CA LEU A 306 -18.47 -0.86 4.01
C LEU A 306 -19.24 -0.04 5.06
N HIS A 307 -18.76 1.17 5.36
CA HIS A 307 -19.42 2.09 6.25
C HIS A 307 -20.45 2.90 5.47
N GLN A 308 -21.69 2.44 5.40
CA GLN A 308 -22.84 3.13 4.77
C GLN A 308 -23.00 4.61 5.19
N LYS A 309 -22.38 5.02 6.30
CA LYS A 309 -22.21 6.42 6.74
C LYS A 309 -21.25 7.26 5.87
N PHE A 310 -20.49 6.69 4.95
CA PHE A 310 -19.63 7.42 4.03
C PHE A 310 -20.43 8.43 3.21
N HIS A 311 -21.61 8.04 2.72
CA HIS A 311 -22.54 8.96 2.05
C HIS A 311 -23.12 10.00 3.02
N LEU A 312 -23.51 9.61 4.24
CA LEU A 312 -24.16 10.52 5.20
C LEU A 312 -23.20 11.52 5.85
N HIS A 313 -21.94 11.17 6.10
CA HIS A 313 -20.93 12.10 6.62
C HIS A 313 -20.38 13.02 5.54
N LEU A 314 -20.16 12.54 4.30
CA LEU A 314 -19.83 13.45 3.18
C LEU A 314 -20.99 14.40 2.87
N GLU A 315 -22.23 13.92 2.83
CA GLU A 315 -23.39 14.80 2.70
C GLU A 315 -23.54 15.73 3.90
N GLY A 316 -23.34 15.24 5.13
CA GLY A 316 -23.40 16.05 6.35
C GLY A 316 -22.36 17.17 6.34
N TYR A 317 -21.11 16.88 5.97
CA TYR A 317 -20.02 17.85 5.91
C TYR A 317 -20.20 18.86 4.77
N VAL A 318 -20.65 18.40 3.59
CA VAL A 318 -20.97 19.27 2.43
C VAL A 318 -22.19 20.14 2.72
N ARG A 319 -23.21 19.62 3.40
CA ARG A 319 -24.45 20.35 3.76
C ARG A 319 -24.19 21.36 4.89
N HIS A 320 -23.34 21.04 5.86
CA HIS A 320 -22.89 22.02 6.87
C HIS A 320 -22.05 23.14 6.25
N ARG A 321 -21.18 22.82 5.29
CA ARG A 321 -20.37 23.83 4.58
C ARG A 321 -21.22 24.72 3.66
N LYS A 322 -22.21 24.16 2.96
CA LYS A 322 -23.22 24.93 2.20
C LYS A 322 -24.08 25.81 3.11
N ARG A 323 -24.51 25.32 4.27
CA ARG A 323 -25.32 26.09 5.23
C ARG A 323 -24.55 27.25 5.88
N ASN A 324 -23.27 27.06 6.19
CA ASN A 324 -22.42 28.15 6.69
C ASN A 324 -22.08 29.17 5.59
N SER A 325 -21.92 28.75 4.34
CA SER A 325 -21.74 29.65 3.20
C SER A 325 -22.98 30.50 2.90
N SER A 326 -24.19 29.94 3.05
CA SER A 326 -25.44 30.69 2.84
C SER A 326 -25.77 31.65 4.00
N PHE A 327 -25.37 31.31 5.22
CA PHE A 327 -25.57 32.16 6.40
C PHE A 327 -24.64 33.39 6.37
N LEU A 328 -23.40 33.23 5.89
CA LEU A 328 -22.47 34.35 5.70
C LEU A 328 -22.91 35.31 4.58
N SER A 329 -23.64 34.83 3.55
CA SER A 329 -24.21 35.71 2.51
C SER A 329 -25.50 36.43 2.93
N SER A 330 -26.22 35.94 3.95
CA SER A 330 -27.45 36.59 4.45
C SER A 330 -27.18 37.64 5.53
N VAL A 331 -26.02 37.61 6.18
CA VAL A 331 -25.62 38.58 7.22
C VAL A 331 -24.97 39.84 6.61
N SER A 332 -24.57 39.80 5.34
CA SER A 332 -23.97 40.94 4.62
C SER A 332 -24.99 41.88 3.92
N SER A 333 -26.30 41.70 4.13
CA SER A 333 -27.31 42.63 3.63
C SER A 333 -27.59 43.72 4.67
N PRO A 334 -27.32 45.02 4.40
CA PRO A 334 -27.61 46.08 5.34
C PRO A 334 -29.12 46.24 5.54
N LEU A 335 -29.56 46.21 6.80
CA LEU A 335 -30.92 46.55 7.23
C LEU A 335 -31.25 48.00 6.85
N HIS A 336 -32.24 48.16 5.97
CA HIS A 336 -32.86 49.45 5.67
C HIS A 336 -33.78 49.82 6.85
N VAL A 337 -33.42 50.83 7.64
CA VAL A 337 -34.25 51.37 8.73
C VAL A 337 -35.18 52.45 8.14
N PRO A 338 -36.51 52.39 8.33
CA PRO A 338 -37.39 53.50 8.02
C PRO A 338 -37.40 54.51 9.18
N ALA A 339 -37.27 55.79 8.87
CA ALA A 339 -37.41 56.89 9.82
C ALA A 339 -38.90 57.08 10.20
N ALA A 340 -39.20 57.14 11.50
CA ALA A 340 -40.53 57.46 12.03
C ALA A 340 -40.52 58.87 12.65
N GLU A 341 -41.46 59.70 12.18
CA GLU A 341 -41.69 61.09 12.60
C GLU A 341 -42.21 61.18 14.05
N MET A 342 -41.69 62.18 14.77
CA MET A 342 -42.14 62.58 16.11
C MET A 342 -43.28 63.61 16.00
N GLY A 343 -44.39 63.37 16.70
CA GLY A 343 -45.50 64.32 16.85
C GLY A 343 -46.11 64.26 18.25
N ASN A 344 -45.87 65.31 19.04
CA ASN A 344 -46.37 65.61 20.38
C ASN A 344 -47.91 65.64 20.51
N GLN A 345 -48.46 65.26 21.67
CA GLN A 345 -49.22 66.17 22.57
C GLN A 345 -49.70 65.50 23.88
N PRO A 346 -50.00 66.30 24.94
CA PRO A 346 -49.91 65.91 26.37
C PRO A 346 -51.25 65.63 27.06
N CYS A 347 -51.20 64.94 28.20
CA CYS A 347 -52.31 64.87 29.17
C CYS A 347 -51.97 65.65 30.45
N SER A 348 -52.93 66.44 30.91
CA SER A 348 -53.03 67.08 32.22
C SER A 348 -54.41 66.76 32.80
N PRO A 349 -54.67 67.04 34.09
CA PRO A 349 -53.98 66.59 35.30
C PRO A 349 -54.62 65.33 35.91
#